data_AF-A0A3D2U3K4-F1
#
_entry.id   AF-A0A3D2U3K4-F1
#
_cell.length_a   1.000
_cell.length_b   1.000
_cell.length_c   1.000
_cell.angle_alpha   90.00
_cell.angle_beta   90.00
_cell.angle_gamma   90.00
#
_symmetry.space_group_name_H-M   'P 1'
#
loop_
_entity.id
_entity.type
_entity.pdbx_description
1 polymer ?
#
loop_
_entity_poly.entity_id
_entity_poly.type
_entity_poly.pdbx_seq_one_letter_code
_entity_poly.pdbx_strand_id
1 'polypeptide(L)'
;MRNVRVLLLALAWLGPLVPDPLWADVHLGMGLRVGEVTGTSAIVWTRVTASAGRNETGYREPKKRTRRIKMYVPSKRPLSSRQGEIDGAAGEVRVHWAEMGKANTRKTLPWVGVRAEQDFIHQFAITGLQPGRTYRVSVEAREKPGENITATARGTFRTPCPPDISQDV
;
A
#
# COMPACT_ATOMS: atom_id res chain seq x y z
N MET A 1 1.68 76.50 0.16
CA MET A 1 1.94 75.90 -1.17
C MET A 1 2.30 74.42 -0.97
N ARG A 2 1.81 73.55 -1.85
CA ARG A 2 1.53 72.10 -1.70
C ARG A 2 2.65 71.21 -1.14
N ASN A 3 2.30 70.45 -0.10
CA ASN A 3 3.01 69.23 0.34
C ASN A 3 2.55 68.04 -0.52
N VAL A 4 3.46 67.35 -1.21
CA VAL A 4 3.17 66.13 -1.97
C VAL A 4 3.64 64.92 -1.15
N ARG A 5 2.70 64.11 -0.68
CA ARG A 5 2.98 62.78 -0.12
C ARG A 5 2.99 61.77 -1.27
N VAL A 6 4.12 61.13 -1.52
CA VAL A 6 4.23 60.00 -2.46
C VAL A 6 3.79 58.75 -1.70
N LEU A 7 2.67 58.17 -2.14
CA LEU A 7 2.15 56.90 -1.63
C LEU A 7 2.69 55.79 -2.54
N LEU A 8 3.63 54.98 -2.05
CA LEU A 8 4.10 53.78 -2.75
C LEU A 8 3.08 52.65 -2.55
N LEU A 9 2.31 52.36 -3.60
CA LEU A 9 1.46 51.18 -3.69
C LEU A 9 2.35 49.94 -3.90
N ALA A 10 2.42 49.09 -2.89
CA ALA A 10 3.01 47.75 -3.02
C ALA A 10 2.07 46.87 -3.85
N LEU A 11 2.47 46.58 -5.09
CA LEU A 11 1.77 45.68 -5.99
C LEU A 11 2.07 44.23 -5.54
N ALA A 12 1.19 43.64 -4.74
CA ALA A 12 1.27 42.24 -4.36
C ALA A 12 1.11 41.37 -5.61
N TRP A 13 2.16 40.62 -5.96
CA TRP A 13 2.11 39.58 -6.98
C TRP A 13 1.13 38.49 -6.53
N LEU A 14 -0.09 38.53 -7.07
CA LEU A 14 -1.04 37.43 -6.99
C LEU A 14 -0.60 36.37 -8.02
N GLY A 15 0.34 35.50 -7.62
CA GLY A 15 0.63 34.30 -8.39
C GLY A 15 -0.63 33.43 -8.50
N PRO A 16 -0.82 32.66 -9.59
CA PRO A 16 -1.95 31.75 -9.69
C PRO A 16 -1.86 30.75 -8.53
N LEU A 17 -2.90 30.74 -7.70
CA LEU A 17 -3.14 29.71 -6.68
C LEU A 17 -3.39 28.41 -7.45
N VAL A 18 -2.34 27.69 -7.82
CA VAL A 18 -2.47 26.30 -8.25
C VAL A 18 -2.93 25.56 -7.00
N PRO A 19 -4.16 24.99 -6.98
CA PRO A 19 -4.55 24.18 -5.84
C PRO A 19 -3.53 23.06 -5.74
N ASP A 20 -2.85 22.94 -4.60
CA ASP A 20 -2.13 21.73 -4.27
C ASP A 20 -3.13 20.58 -4.49
N PRO A 21 -2.75 19.52 -5.24
CA PRO A 21 -3.64 18.39 -5.39
C PRO A 21 -4.04 17.96 -3.98
N LEU A 22 -5.35 17.94 -3.70
CA LEU A 22 -5.87 17.40 -2.46
C LEU A 22 -5.36 15.96 -2.39
N TRP A 23 -4.30 15.77 -1.62
CA TRP A 23 -3.63 14.50 -1.46
C TRP A 23 -4.62 13.53 -0.86
N ALA A 24 -4.93 12.49 -1.62
CA ALA A 24 -5.84 11.45 -1.17
C ALA A 24 -5.09 10.48 -0.27
N ASP A 25 -5.71 10.10 0.84
CA ASP A 25 -5.18 9.06 1.71
C ASP A 25 -4.86 7.80 0.89
N VAL A 26 -3.68 7.21 1.15
CA VAL A 26 -3.35 5.91 0.57
C VAL A 26 -3.85 4.79 1.46
N HIS A 27 -4.13 3.65 0.85
CA HIS A 27 -4.73 2.52 1.52
C HIS A 27 -3.95 1.21 1.30
N LEU A 28 -4.36 0.19 2.05
CA LEU A 28 -3.91 -1.19 1.91
C LEU A 28 -5.13 -2.08 1.69
N GLY A 29 -5.96 -1.76 0.68
CA GLY A 29 -7.23 -2.45 0.46
C GLY A 29 -7.09 -3.91 0.01
N MET A 30 -5.89 -4.32 -0.40
CA MET A 30 -5.52 -5.73 -0.61
C MET A 30 -4.87 -6.39 0.62
N GLY A 31 -4.60 -5.62 1.67
CA GLY A 31 -3.93 -6.06 2.89
C GLY A 31 -2.45 -6.39 2.71
N LEU A 32 -2.01 -7.44 3.40
CA LEU A 32 -0.67 -8.01 3.31
C LEU A 32 -0.76 -9.52 3.11
N ARG A 33 0.28 -10.10 2.50
CA ARG A 33 0.45 -11.55 2.37
C ARG A 33 1.83 -11.93 2.90
N VAL A 34 1.91 -13.07 3.58
CA VAL A 34 3.19 -13.65 4.02
C VAL A 34 3.38 -14.98 3.30
N GLY A 35 4.54 -15.14 2.65
CA GLY A 35 4.90 -16.32 1.88
C GLY A 35 6.39 -16.63 1.99
N GLU A 36 6.83 -17.68 1.29
CA GLU A 36 8.23 -18.16 1.31
C GLU A 36 8.79 -18.27 2.74
N VAL A 37 7.98 -18.80 3.65
CA VAL A 37 8.33 -18.88 5.07
C VAL A 37 9.27 -20.06 5.28
N THR A 38 10.48 -19.75 5.73
CA THR A 38 11.48 -20.73 6.17
C THR A 38 11.63 -20.69 7.69
N GLY A 39 12.48 -21.55 8.26
CA GLY A 39 12.80 -21.48 9.69
C GLY A 39 13.41 -20.14 10.13
N THR A 40 14.00 -19.38 9.21
CA THR A 40 14.80 -18.18 9.53
C THR A 40 14.41 -16.91 8.77
N SER A 41 13.49 -17.00 7.81
CA SER A 41 13.07 -15.88 6.98
C SER A 41 11.64 -16.01 6.45
N ALA A 42 11.08 -14.91 5.97
CA ALA A 42 9.81 -14.88 5.24
C ALA A 42 9.77 -13.68 4.29
N ILE A 43 8.89 -13.73 3.30
CA ILE A 43 8.56 -12.59 2.42
C ILE A 43 7.21 -12.02 2.81
N VAL A 44 7.18 -10.71 3.06
CA VAL A 44 5.95 -9.95 3.32
C VAL A 44 5.65 -9.10 2.09
N TRP A 45 4.56 -9.43 1.40
CA TRP A 45 4.09 -8.74 0.22
C TRP A 45 2.95 -7.78 0.57
N THR A 46 2.93 -6.61 -0.07
CA THR A 46 1.82 -5.67 0.00
C THR A 46 1.72 -4.84 -1.27
N ARG A 47 0.56 -4.20 -1.49
CA ARG A 47 0.30 -3.24 -2.56
C ARG A 47 -0.40 -2.03 -1.97
N VAL A 48 0.08 -0.83 -2.31
CA VAL A 48 -0.58 0.43 -1.95
C VAL A 48 -1.72 0.69 -2.92
N THR A 49 -2.89 1.02 -2.39
CA THR A 49 -4.11 1.21 -3.17
C THR A 49 -4.69 2.60 -2.99
N ALA A 50 -5.34 3.11 -4.03
CA ALA A 50 -6.04 4.39 -4.03
C ALA A 50 -7.35 4.36 -3.25
N SER A 51 -7.87 3.16 -2.93
CA SER A 51 -9.09 2.98 -2.14
C SER A 51 -8.91 1.89 -1.07
N ALA A 52 -9.68 2.00 0.02
CA ALA A 52 -9.68 1.03 1.11
C ALA A 52 -10.31 -0.33 0.73
N GLY A 53 -11.08 -0.37 -0.35
CA GLY A 53 -11.75 -1.57 -0.84
C GLY A 53 -11.92 -1.54 -2.34
N ARG A 54 -12.33 -2.68 -2.89
CA ARG A 54 -12.60 -2.85 -4.32
C ARG A 54 -13.80 -2.01 -4.77
N ASN A 55 -13.83 -1.66 -6.05
CA ASN A 55 -14.92 -0.97 -6.70
C ASN A 55 -16.18 -1.88 -6.78
N GLU A 56 -17.09 -1.77 -5.82
CA GLU A 56 -18.30 -2.62 -5.75
C GLU A 56 -19.37 -2.23 -6.78
N THR A 57 -19.38 -0.99 -7.27
CA THR A 57 -20.43 -0.45 -8.17
C THR A 57 -19.97 -0.31 -9.62
N GLY A 58 -18.74 -0.74 -9.92
CA GLY A 58 -18.15 -0.64 -11.24
C GLY A 58 -18.85 -1.48 -12.31
N TYR A 59 -18.37 -1.33 -13.53
CA TYR A 59 -18.89 -2.03 -14.69
C TYR A 59 -18.53 -3.52 -14.67
N ARG A 60 -19.51 -4.41 -14.86
CA ARG A 60 -19.32 -5.86 -14.92
C ARG A 60 -19.34 -6.38 -16.36
N GLU A 61 -18.31 -7.13 -16.74
CA GLU A 61 -18.17 -7.75 -18.06
C GLU A 61 -17.89 -9.27 -17.93
N PRO A 62 -18.56 -10.16 -18.69
CA PRO A 62 -19.78 -9.94 -19.49
C PRO A 62 -21.06 -9.89 -18.63
N LYS A 63 -22.13 -9.28 -19.16
CA LYS A 63 -23.46 -9.35 -18.53
C LYS A 63 -23.88 -10.83 -18.36
N LYS A 64 -24.54 -11.17 -17.24
CA LYS A 64 -25.04 -12.54 -16.98
C LYS A 64 -25.74 -13.09 -18.23
N ARG A 65 -25.48 -14.36 -18.58
CA ARG A 65 -26.07 -15.11 -19.71
C ARG A 65 -25.60 -14.68 -21.12
N THR A 66 -24.55 -13.88 -21.25
CA THR A 66 -23.93 -13.64 -22.56
C THR A 66 -23.22 -14.92 -23.05
N ARG A 67 -23.39 -15.29 -24.33
CA ARG A 67 -22.69 -16.43 -24.94
C ARG A 67 -21.18 -16.23 -24.79
N ARG A 68 -20.46 -17.24 -24.29
CA ARG A 68 -19.00 -17.22 -24.27
C ARG A 68 -18.48 -17.17 -25.70
N ILE A 69 -17.74 -16.11 -26.02
CA ILE A 69 -17.07 -15.95 -27.29
C ILE A 69 -15.67 -16.57 -27.14
N LYS A 70 -15.25 -17.43 -28.07
CA LYS A 70 -13.91 -18.06 -28.06
C LYS A 70 -12.80 -17.15 -28.61
N MET A 71 -13.15 -15.91 -28.93
CA MET A 71 -12.25 -14.89 -29.47
C MET A 71 -11.98 -13.85 -28.38
N TYR A 72 -10.72 -13.43 -28.24
CA TYR A 72 -10.37 -12.33 -27.38
C TYR A 72 -10.99 -11.03 -27.92
N VAL A 73 -11.78 -10.36 -27.09
CA VAL A 73 -12.35 -9.05 -27.39
C VAL A 73 -11.85 -8.08 -26.32
N PRO A 74 -10.95 -7.14 -26.66
CA PRO A 74 -10.48 -6.16 -25.70
C PRO A 74 -11.65 -5.25 -25.31
N SER A 75 -11.82 -5.07 -24.01
CA SER A 75 -12.84 -4.17 -23.47
C SER A 75 -12.46 -2.72 -23.69
N LYS A 76 -13.42 -1.91 -24.12
CA LYS A 76 -13.26 -0.46 -24.33
C LYS A 76 -13.34 0.34 -23.02
N ARG A 77 -13.64 -0.32 -21.90
CA ARG A 77 -13.76 0.32 -20.58
C ARG A 77 -12.41 0.31 -19.87
N PRO A 78 -11.99 1.44 -19.26
CA PRO A 78 -10.77 1.46 -18.47
C PRO A 78 -10.91 0.51 -17.28
N LEU A 79 -9.78 -0.09 -16.88
CA LEU A 79 -9.74 -1.10 -15.81
C LEU A 79 -10.32 -0.54 -14.50
N SER A 80 -9.93 0.68 -14.13
CA SER A 80 -10.42 1.41 -12.94
C SER A 80 -11.95 1.50 -12.82
N SER A 81 -12.65 1.53 -13.95
CA SER A 81 -14.12 1.59 -13.97
C SER A 81 -14.81 0.25 -13.70
N ARG A 82 -14.07 -0.85 -13.59
CA ARG A 82 -14.64 -2.20 -13.49
C ARG A 82 -15.02 -2.58 -12.07
N GLN A 83 -16.06 -3.39 -11.97
CA GLN A 83 -16.46 -3.98 -10.70
C GLN A 83 -15.35 -4.91 -10.19
N GLY A 84 -14.98 -4.77 -8.93
CA GLY A 84 -13.93 -5.55 -8.28
C GLY A 84 -12.53 -4.98 -8.45
N GLU A 85 -12.34 -3.94 -9.26
CA GLU A 85 -11.03 -3.30 -9.43
C GLU A 85 -10.59 -2.58 -8.15
N ILE A 86 -9.28 -2.55 -7.91
CA ILE A 86 -8.69 -1.73 -6.86
C ILE A 86 -7.45 -1.05 -7.42
N ASP A 87 -7.59 0.24 -7.73
CA ASP A 87 -6.53 1.02 -8.32
C ASP A 87 -5.35 1.13 -7.35
N GLY A 88 -4.14 1.04 -7.89
CA GLY A 88 -2.92 1.28 -7.13
C GLY A 88 -2.66 2.78 -6.93
N ALA A 89 -1.94 3.12 -5.88
CA ALA A 89 -1.50 4.49 -5.62
C ALA A 89 -0.03 4.53 -5.25
N ALA A 90 0.67 5.59 -5.67
CA ALA A 90 2.03 5.84 -5.21
C ALA A 90 2.01 6.13 -3.71
N GLY A 91 3.03 5.67 -2.99
CA GLY A 91 3.08 5.77 -1.54
C GLY A 91 4.42 5.33 -0.99
N GLU A 92 4.54 5.35 0.33
CA GLU A 92 5.58 4.65 1.07
C GLU A 92 4.98 3.58 1.97
N VAL A 93 5.65 2.45 2.06
CA VAL A 93 5.29 1.34 2.94
C VAL A 93 6.44 0.98 3.85
N ARG A 94 6.10 0.45 5.02
CA ARG A 94 7.07 -0.07 5.99
C ARG A 94 6.52 -1.28 6.70
N VAL A 95 7.38 -2.27 6.94
CA VAL A 95 7.02 -3.47 7.69
C VAL A 95 7.62 -3.48 9.08
N HIS A 96 6.84 -4.03 10.02
CA HIS A 96 7.26 -4.34 11.37
C HIS A 96 6.90 -5.78 11.69
N TRP A 97 7.70 -6.42 12.53
CA TRP A 97 7.39 -7.76 13.03
C TRP A 97 7.95 -7.98 14.42
N ALA A 98 7.28 -8.85 15.18
CA ALA A 98 7.71 -9.27 16.52
C ALA A 98 7.27 -10.71 16.77
N GLU A 99 8.04 -11.44 17.56
CA GLU A 99 7.60 -12.76 18.06
C GLU A 99 6.36 -12.56 18.94
N MET A 100 5.34 -13.42 18.76
CA MET A 100 4.11 -13.31 19.53
C MET A 100 4.39 -13.53 21.02
N GLY A 101 3.85 -12.64 21.86
CA GLY A 101 4.14 -12.62 23.29
C GLY A 101 5.40 -11.84 23.68
N LYS A 102 6.22 -11.39 22.72
CA LYS A 102 7.43 -10.60 22.98
C LYS A 102 7.41 -9.26 22.25
N ALA A 103 6.48 -8.37 22.61
CA ALA A 103 6.30 -7.07 21.95
C ALA A 103 7.57 -6.20 21.94
N ASN A 104 8.43 -6.32 22.97
CA ASN A 104 9.69 -5.60 23.07
C ASN A 104 10.74 -6.01 22.03
N THR A 105 10.47 -7.04 21.23
CA THR A 105 11.34 -7.51 20.13
C THR A 105 10.94 -6.98 18.75
N ARG A 106 10.08 -5.95 18.70
CA ARG A 106 9.62 -5.35 17.43
C ARG A 106 10.80 -4.88 16.59
N LYS A 107 10.99 -5.55 15.46
CA LYS A 107 11.91 -5.14 14.40
C LYS A 107 11.13 -4.34 13.35
N THR A 108 11.85 -3.44 12.67
CA THR A 108 11.29 -2.50 11.70
C THR A 108 12.26 -2.36 10.55
N LEU A 109 11.77 -2.48 9.32
CA LEU A 109 12.55 -2.08 8.13
C LEU A 109 12.34 -0.60 7.83
N PRO A 110 13.21 0.05 7.05
CA PRO A 110 12.98 1.44 6.62
C PRO A 110 11.72 1.59 5.75
N TRP A 111 11.27 2.83 5.58
CA TRP A 111 10.25 3.17 4.60
C TRP A 111 10.77 2.93 3.18
N VAL A 112 9.90 2.43 2.30
CA VAL A 112 10.20 2.22 0.88
C VAL A 112 9.09 2.79 0.03
N GLY A 113 9.45 3.60 -0.96
CA GLY A 113 8.52 4.14 -1.94
C GLY A 113 8.07 3.08 -2.96
N VAL A 114 6.79 3.09 -3.30
CA VAL A 114 6.20 2.28 -4.37
C VAL A 114 5.58 3.16 -5.42
N ARG A 115 5.74 2.78 -6.69
CA ARG A 115 5.27 3.55 -7.85
C ARG A 115 4.69 2.63 -8.91
N ALA A 116 4.18 3.24 -9.98
CA ALA A 116 3.53 2.52 -11.07
C ALA A 116 4.47 1.50 -11.74
N GLU A 117 5.78 1.75 -11.77
CA GLU A 117 6.77 0.86 -12.37
C GLU A 117 6.86 -0.50 -11.64
N GLN A 118 6.48 -0.55 -10.36
CA GLN A 118 6.40 -1.80 -9.58
C GLN A 118 4.95 -2.23 -9.34
N ASP A 119 3.97 -1.70 -10.08
CA ASP A 119 2.54 -1.90 -9.84
C ASP A 119 2.12 -1.56 -8.39
N PHE A 120 2.81 -0.59 -7.79
CA PHE A 120 2.59 -0.11 -6.42
C PHE A 120 2.81 -1.20 -5.35
N ILE A 121 3.56 -2.25 -5.70
CA ILE A 121 3.87 -3.39 -4.85
C ILE A 121 5.23 -3.23 -4.19
N HIS A 122 5.36 -3.77 -2.98
CA HIS A 122 6.66 -4.08 -2.40
C HIS A 122 6.69 -5.47 -1.76
N GLN A 123 7.88 -6.08 -1.76
CA GLN A 123 8.17 -7.35 -1.10
C GLN A 123 9.30 -7.15 -0.11
N PHE A 124 8.98 -7.23 1.18
CA PHE A 124 9.96 -7.14 2.24
C PHE A 124 10.51 -8.54 2.59
N ALA A 125 11.81 -8.72 2.50
CA ALA A 125 12.48 -9.88 3.08
C ALA A 125 12.76 -9.63 4.56
N ILE A 126 12.15 -10.42 5.44
CA ILE A 126 12.48 -10.42 6.87
C ILE A 126 13.35 -11.64 7.19
N THR A 127 14.38 -11.42 8.00
CA THR A 127 15.40 -12.44 8.30
C THR A 127 15.68 -12.52 9.81
N GLY A 128 16.43 -13.55 10.21
CA GLY A 128 16.77 -13.79 11.61
C GLY A 128 15.54 -14.16 12.44
N LEU A 129 14.59 -14.87 11.83
CA LEU A 129 13.51 -15.55 12.53
C LEU A 129 14.04 -16.82 13.21
N GLN A 130 13.31 -17.29 14.21
CA GLN A 130 13.59 -18.54 14.89
C GLN A 130 12.60 -19.61 14.41
N PRO A 131 13.04 -20.86 14.18
CA PRO A 131 12.17 -21.96 13.83
C PRO A 131 11.09 -22.24 14.89
N GLY A 132 9.93 -22.71 14.45
CA GLY A 132 8.82 -23.11 15.32
C GLY A 132 8.14 -21.97 16.08
N ARG A 133 8.37 -20.71 15.68
CA ARG A 133 7.83 -19.52 16.35
C ARG A 133 6.72 -18.86 15.54
N THR A 134 5.76 -18.28 16.25
CA THR A 134 4.70 -17.47 15.65
C THR A 134 5.04 -15.99 15.78
N TYR A 135 4.89 -15.27 14.68
CA TYR A 135 5.18 -13.85 14.57
C TYR A 135 3.92 -13.05 14.28
N ARG A 136 3.84 -11.84 14.81
CA ARG A 136 2.94 -10.79 14.34
C ARG A 136 3.69 -9.93 13.34
N VAL A 137 3.01 -9.56 12.26
CA VAL A 137 3.53 -8.66 11.24
C VAL A 137 2.52 -7.53 11.01
N SER A 138 3.01 -6.32 10.77
CA SER A 138 2.20 -5.20 10.34
C SER A 138 2.89 -4.40 9.25
N VAL A 139 2.12 -3.97 8.27
CA VAL A 139 2.53 -3.04 7.23
C VAL A 139 1.83 -1.71 7.48
N GLU A 140 2.60 -0.63 7.54
CA GLU A 140 2.11 0.75 7.59
C GLU A 140 2.28 1.37 6.20
N ALA A 141 1.34 2.23 5.80
CA ALA A 141 1.42 3.01 4.56
C ALA A 141 1.17 4.50 4.82
N ARG A 142 1.87 5.34 4.07
CA ARG A 142 1.68 6.78 4.00
C ARG A 142 1.87 7.26 2.56
N GLU A 143 1.37 8.44 2.24
CA GLU A 143 1.45 8.95 0.86
C GLU A 143 2.90 9.28 0.45
N LYS A 144 3.68 9.91 1.34
CA LYS A 144 5.04 10.36 1.03
C LYS A 144 5.85 10.60 2.31
N PRO A 145 7.17 10.85 2.21
CA PRO A 145 8.01 11.10 3.38
C PRO A 145 7.49 12.24 4.25
N GLY A 146 7.37 11.98 5.55
CA GLY A 146 6.95 12.97 6.54
C GLY A 146 5.44 13.05 6.77
N GLU A 147 4.63 12.43 5.91
CA GLU A 147 3.18 12.40 6.10
C GLU A 147 2.75 11.39 7.17
N ASN A 148 1.51 11.59 7.63
CA ASN A 148 0.86 10.69 8.57
C ASN A 148 0.63 9.30 7.97
N ILE A 149 0.60 8.29 8.83
CA ILE A 149 0.22 6.94 8.44
C ILE A 149 -1.29 6.93 8.19
N THR A 150 -1.70 6.60 6.97
CA THR A 150 -3.11 6.59 6.54
C THR A 150 -3.70 5.18 6.54
N ALA A 151 -2.86 4.13 6.48
CA ALA A 151 -3.32 2.75 6.52
C ALA A 151 -2.37 1.82 7.27
N THR A 152 -2.94 0.78 7.87
CA THR A 152 -2.19 -0.30 8.54
C THR A 152 -2.86 -1.64 8.29
N ALA A 153 -2.11 -2.60 7.77
CA ALA A 153 -2.53 -4.00 7.66
C ALA A 153 -1.77 -4.84 8.69
N ARG A 154 -2.42 -5.88 9.23
CA ARG A 154 -1.83 -6.76 10.26
C ARG A 154 -2.10 -8.23 9.91
N GLY A 155 -1.20 -9.09 10.36
CA GLY A 155 -1.33 -10.53 10.20
C GLY A 155 -0.41 -11.29 11.15
N THR A 156 -0.49 -12.60 11.07
CA THR A 156 0.39 -13.53 11.78
C THR A 156 0.86 -14.61 10.84
N PHE A 157 2.03 -15.19 11.14
CA PHE A 157 2.54 -16.37 10.47
C PHE A 157 3.40 -17.18 11.44
N ARG A 158 3.61 -18.46 11.14
CA ARG A 158 4.44 -19.35 11.95
C ARG A 158 5.58 -19.90 11.09
N THR A 159 6.79 -19.84 11.61
CA THR A 159 7.94 -20.50 10.99
C THR A 159 7.86 -22.02 11.22
N PRO A 160 8.27 -22.83 10.25
CA PRO A 160 8.41 -24.28 10.44
C PRO A 160 9.31 -24.59 11.64
N CYS A 161 9.02 -25.68 12.36
CA CYS A 161 9.93 -26.29 13.31
C CYS A 161 11.28 -26.66 12.63
N PRO A 162 12.35 -26.83 13.42
CA PRO A 162 13.60 -27.44 12.96
C PRO A 162 13.36 -28.76 12.19
N PRO A 163 14.22 -29.10 11.21
CA PRO A 163 14.01 -30.23 10.29
C PRO A 163 14.00 -31.60 10.97
N ASP A 164 14.56 -31.71 12.18
CA ASP A 164 14.58 -32.91 13.02
C ASP A 164 13.27 -33.12 13.80
N ILE A 165 12.33 -32.18 13.73
CA ILE A 165 11.04 -32.26 14.42
C ILE A 165 9.91 -32.41 13.39
N SER A 166 9.22 -33.55 13.45
CA SER A 166 7.99 -33.77 12.67
C SER A 166 6.92 -32.74 13.07
N GLN A 167 6.28 -32.16 12.07
CA GLN A 167 5.16 -31.22 12.26
C GLN A 167 4.12 -31.46 11.19
N ASP A 168 2.84 -31.35 11.55
CA ASP A 168 1.78 -31.27 10.57
C ASP A 168 1.88 -29.93 9.82
N VAL A 169 1.76 -30.00 8.50
CA VAL A 169 1.81 -28.86 7.57
C VAL A 169 0.41 -28.51 7.11
#